data_AF-A0ABC9TTI5-F1
#
_entry.id   AF-A0ABC9TTI5-F1
#
_cell.length_a   1.000
_cell.length_b   1.000
_cell.length_c   1.000
_cell.angle_alpha   90.00
_cell.angle_beta   90.00
_cell.angle_gamma   90.00
#
_symmetry.space_group_name_H-M   'P 1'
#
loop_
_entity.id
_entity.type
_entity.pdbx_description
1 polymer ?
#
loop_
_entity_poly.entity_id
_entity_poly.type
_entity_poly.pdbx_seq_one_letter_code
_entity_poly.pdbx_strand_id
1 'polypeptide(L)'
;MYSEFDFGRRLSQLRERKGVSARDMSLSMGQNPGYINKVENGKAMPSMEVFFYICEFLAITPSDFFDEKKKEPWKLHQLTEECRYLSSESLEHILAIVKGLAEHNR
;
A
#
# COMPACT_ATOMS: atom_id res chain seq x y z
N MET A 1 -7.77 -8.36 -17.43
CA MET A 1 -6.54 -7.63 -17.81
C MET A 1 -6.61 -6.29 -17.11
N TYR A 2 -5.63 -5.94 -16.28
CA TYR A 2 -5.61 -4.62 -15.64
C TYR A 2 -5.32 -3.56 -16.69
N SER A 3 -6.15 -2.52 -16.78
CA SER A 3 -5.88 -1.39 -17.68
C SER A 3 -4.86 -0.43 -17.05
N GLU A 4 -4.21 0.40 -17.88
CA GLU A 4 -3.35 1.48 -17.41
C GLU A 4 -4.10 2.43 -16.47
N PHE A 5 -5.39 2.65 -16.75
CA PHE A 5 -6.28 3.45 -15.90
C PHE A 5 -6.53 2.80 -14.54
N ASP A 6 -6.75 1.49 -14.49
CA ASP A 6 -6.94 0.77 -13.22
C ASP A 6 -5.66 0.78 -12.37
N PHE A 7 -4.49 0.63 -13.01
CA PHE A 7 -3.20 0.75 -12.34
C PHE A 7 -3.01 2.15 -11.74
N GLY A 8 -3.19 3.19 -12.55
CA GLY A 8 -3.03 4.58 -12.12
C GLY A 8 -4.00 4.95 -10.99
N ARG A 9 -5.27 4.55 -11.11
CA ARG A 9 -6.29 4.71 -10.06
C ARG A 9 -5.86 4.05 -8.76
N ARG A 10 -5.37 2.80 -8.82
CA ARG A 10 -4.94 2.06 -7.63
C ARG A 10 -3.73 2.70 -6.96
N LEU A 11 -2.75 3.15 -7.74
CA LEU A 11 -1.59 3.88 -7.23
C LEU A 11 -2.02 5.16 -6.49
N SER A 12 -2.90 5.96 -7.09
CA SER A 12 -3.41 7.20 -6.46
C SER A 12 -4.08 6.91 -5.13
N GLN A 13 -4.95 5.89 -5.08
CA GLN A 13 -5.66 5.50 -3.86
C GLN A 13 -4.71 5.10 -2.72
N LEU A 14 -3.70 4.27 -3.01
CA LEU A 14 -2.73 3.83 -2.03
C LEU A 14 -1.86 4.99 -1.54
N ARG A 15 -1.39 5.82 -2.47
CA ARG A 15 -0.57 6.99 -2.16
C ARG A 15 -1.31 8.01 -1.29
N GLU A 16 -2.56 8.34 -1.65
CA GLU A 16 -3.39 9.31 -0.92
C GLU A 16 -3.71 8.83 0.49
N ARG A 17 -4.05 7.54 0.64
CA ARG A 17 -4.29 6.95 1.97
C ARG A 17 -3.03 6.91 2.84
N LYS A 18 -1.85 6.79 2.23
CA LYS A 18 -0.56 6.94 2.93
C LYS A 18 -0.19 8.41 3.21
N GLY A 19 -0.99 9.37 2.73
CA GLY A 19 -0.80 10.80 2.98
C GLY A 19 0.33 11.44 2.20
N VAL A 20 0.74 10.85 1.07
CA VAL A 20 1.89 11.31 0.27
C VAL A 20 1.41 12.04 -0.98
N SER A 21 2.04 13.16 -1.37
CA SER A 21 1.74 13.82 -2.64
C SER A 21 2.40 13.10 -3.83
N ALA A 22 1.79 13.15 -5.03
CA ALA A 22 2.40 12.56 -6.23
C ALA A 22 3.80 13.12 -6.52
N ARG A 23 3.99 14.42 -6.25
CA ARG A 23 5.28 15.10 -6.40
C ARG A 23 6.33 14.57 -5.42
N ASP A 24 5.97 14.43 -4.15
CA ASP A 24 6.90 13.96 -3.11
C ASP A 24 7.29 12.51 -3.36
N MET A 25 6.34 11.66 -3.76
CA MET A 25 6.63 10.27 -4.14
C MET A 25 7.57 10.21 -5.35
N SER A 26 7.31 11.02 -6.38
CA SER A 26 8.19 11.17 -7.55
C SER A 26 9.63 11.49 -7.14
N LEU A 27 9.82 12.52 -6.31
CA LEU A 27 11.14 12.95 -5.85
C LEU A 27 11.82 11.90 -4.97
N SER A 28 11.07 11.26 -4.07
CA SER A 28 11.59 10.23 -3.17
C SER A 28 12.06 8.97 -3.92
N MET A 29 11.45 8.70 -5.08
CA MET A 29 11.85 7.62 -5.98
C MET A 29 12.97 8.02 -6.95
N GLY A 30 13.57 9.22 -6.81
CA GLY A 30 14.59 9.74 -7.72
C GLY A 30 14.08 10.05 -9.13
N GLN A 31 12.76 10.18 -9.31
CA GLN A 31 12.12 10.45 -10.59
C GLN A 31 11.87 11.96 -10.78
N ASN A 32 11.53 12.35 -12.00
CA ASN A 32 11.09 13.72 -12.26
C ASN A 32 9.79 14.05 -11.48
N PRO A 33 9.55 15.33 -11.10
CA PRO A 33 8.44 15.71 -10.22
C PRO A 33 7.03 15.36 -10.73
N GLY A 34 6.88 15.10 -12.03
CA GLY A 34 5.61 14.77 -12.67
C GLY A 34 5.43 13.29 -12.98
N TYR A 35 6.39 12.44 -12.61
CA TYR A 35 6.39 11.02 -12.99
C TYR A 35 5.17 10.26 -12.47
N ILE A 36 4.94 10.29 -11.15
CA ILE A 36 3.81 9.58 -10.53
C ILE A 36 2.48 10.13 -11.04
N ASN A 37 2.38 11.44 -11.24
CA ASN A 37 1.17 12.03 -11.82
C ASN A 37 0.89 11.51 -13.25
N LYS A 38 1.93 11.33 -14.09
CA LYS A 38 1.75 10.72 -15.43
C LYS A 38 1.28 9.27 -15.33
N VAL A 39 1.81 8.50 -14.38
CA VAL A 39 1.39 7.11 -14.15
C VAL A 39 -0.06 7.04 -13.67
N GLU A 40 -0.43 7.88 -12.71
CA GLU A 40 -1.80 7.93 -12.17
C GLU A 40 -2.85 8.31 -13.22
N ASN A 41 -2.47 9.12 -14.21
CA ASN A 41 -3.32 9.54 -15.31
C ASN A 41 -3.24 8.62 -16.54
N GLY A 42 -2.57 7.47 -16.46
CA GLY A 42 -2.41 6.54 -17.58
C GLY A 42 -1.63 7.12 -18.77
N LYS A 43 -0.83 8.17 -18.56
CA LYS A 43 0.04 8.76 -19.59
C LYS A 43 1.41 8.09 -19.67
N ALA A 44 1.71 7.23 -18.71
CA ALA A 44 2.91 6.42 -18.65
C ALA A 44 2.64 5.15 -17.84
N MET A 45 3.35 4.07 -18.14
CA MET A 45 3.39 2.88 -17.32
C MET A 45 4.79 2.73 -16.70
N PRO A 46 4.91 2.36 -15.42
CA PRO A 46 6.21 2.03 -14.86
C PRO A 46 6.77 0.77 -15.50
N SER A 47 8.10 0.69 -15.62
CA SER A 47 8.74 -0.60 -15.85
C SER A 47 8.49 -1.52 -14.66
N MET A 48 8.72 -2.84 -14.81
CA MET A 48 8.60 -3.77 -13.69
C MET A 48 9.53 -3.40 -12.52
N GLU A 49 10.73 -2.90 -12.81
CA GLU A 49 11.67 -2.42 -11.80
C GLU A 49 11.09 -1.23 -11.02
N VAL A 50 10.58 -0.21 -11.72
CA VAL A 50 9.96 0.95 -11.05
C VAL A 50 8.71 0.54 -10.28
N PHE A 51 7.95 -0.45 -10.77
CA PHE A 51 6.81 -0.99 -10.02
C PHE A 51 7.23 -1.61 -8.68
N PHE A 52 8.35 -2.33 -8.63
CA PHE A 52 8.86 -2.83 -7.35
C PHE A 52 9.28 -1.69 -6.42
N TYR A 53 9.93 -0.64 -6.93
CA TYR A 53 10.23 0.55 -6.12
C TYR A 53 8.98 1.27 -5.62
N ILE A 54 7.90 1.31 -6.40
CA ILE A 54 6.59 1.81 -5.95
C ILE A 54 6.09 0.97 -4.77
N CYS A 55 6.17 -0.36 -4.86
CA CYS A 55 5.73 -1.26 -3.79
C CYS A 55 6.58 -1.07 -2.52
N GLU A 56 7.90 -0.97 -2.65
CA GLU A 56 8.82 -0.70 -1.54
C GLU A 56 8.53 0.64 -0.88
N PHE A 57 8.39 1.71 -1.65
CA PHE A 57 8.03 3.04 -1.13
C PHE A 57 6.71 3.01 -0.35
N LEU A 58 5.72 2.29 -0.87
CA LEU A 58 4.43 2.13 -0.22
C LEU A 58 4.46 1.15 0.96
N ALA A 59 5.54 0.39 1.16
CA ALA A 59 5.68 -0.68 2.15
C ALA A 59 4.58 -1.75 1.99
N ILE A 60 4.40 -2.22 0.76
CA ILE A 60 3.39 -3.20 0.36
C ILE A 60 4.02 -4.26 -0.54
N THR A 61 3.39 -5.44 -0.63
CA THR A 61 3.75 -6.42 -1.66
C THR A 61 3.05 -6.11 -2.99
N PRO A 62 3.55 -6.63 -4.13
CA PRO A 62 2.83 -6.57 -5.40
C PRO A 62 1.41 -7.16 -5.31
N SER A 63 1.23 -8.22 -4.51
CA SER A 63 -0.10 -8.82 -4.28
C SER A 63 -1.05 -7.82 -3.61
N ASP A 64 -0.57 -7.10 -2.59
CA ASP A 64 -1.36 -6.05 -1.92
C ASP A 64 -1.71 -4.89 -2.85
N PHE A 65 -0.83 -4.57 -3.81
CA PHE A 65 -1.12 -3.57 -4.83
C PHE A 65 -2.36 -3.96 -5.65
N PHE A 66 -2.45 -5.22 -6.10
CA PHE A 66 -3.58 -5.67 -6.93
C PHE A 66 -4.83 -6.10 -6.14
N ASP A 67 -4.75 -6.21 -4.81
CA ASP A 67 -5.89 -6.51 -3.94
C ASP A 67 -6.64 -5.24 -3.51
N GLU A 68 -7.65 -4.85 -4.29
CA GLU A 68 -8.46 -3.65 -4.01
C GLU A 68 -9.20 -3.68 -2.66
N LYS A 69 -9.40 -4.87 -2.05
CA LYS A 69 -10.06 -4.98 -0.74
C LYS A 69 -9.16 -4.48 0.39
N LYS A 70 -7.83 -4.54 0.21
CA LYS A 70 -6.85 -4.01 1.16
C LYS A 70 -6.68 -2.52 0.95
N LYS A 71 -7.34 -1.74 1.80
CA LYS A 71 -7.31 -0.26 1.77
C LYS A 71 -5.99 0.31 2.30
N GLU A 72 -5.46 -0.26 3.38
CA GLU A 72 -4.25 0.23 4.06
C GLU A 72 -3.27 -0.92 4.38
N PRO A 73 -2.76 -1.63 3.34
CA PRO A 73 -1.91 -2.81 3.52
C PRO A 73 -0.63 -2.55 4.34
N TRP A 74 -0.04 -1.34 4.27
CA TRP A 74 1.15 -1.00 5.07
C TRP A 74 0.88 -1.02 6.57
N LYS A 75 -0.34 -0.69 7.04
CA LYS A 75 -0.71 -0.78 8.46
C LYS A 75 -0.77 -2.23 8.93
N LEU A 76 -1.28 -3.13 8.08
CA LEU A 76 -1.32 -4.56 8.37
C LEU A 76 0.09 -5.16 8.39
N HIS A 77 0.94 -4.75 7.45
CA HIS A 77 2.34 -5.18 7.43
C HIS A 77 3.07 -4.73 8.69
N GLN A 78 2.95 -3.45 9.06
CA GLN A 78 3.52 -2.91 10.29
C GLN A 78 3.02 -3.67 11.52
N LEU A 79 1.72 -3.87 11.66
CA LEU A 79 1.14 -4.65 12.77
C LEU A 79 1.73 -6.07 12.82
N THR A 80 1.87 -6.73 11.68
CA THR A 80 2.38 -8.11 11.61
C THR A 80 3.85 -8.19 12.01
N GLU A 81 4.68 -7.22 11.59
CA GLU A 81 6.10 -7.17 11.97
C GLU A 81 6.29 -6.91 13.46
N GLU A 82 5.51 -6.01 14.08
CA GLU A 82 5.54 -5.82 15.53
C GLU A 82 5.09 -7.08 16.29
N CYS A 83 4.03 -7.75 15.81
CA CYS A 83 3.52 -8.97 16.40
C CYS A 83 4.51 -10.15 16.36
N ARG A 84 5.49 -10.16 15.43
CA ARG A 84 6.48 -11.25 15.29
C ARG A 84 7.31 -11.47 16.55
N TYR A 85 7.50 -10.43 17.36
CA TYR A 85 8.36 -10.46 18.56
C TYR A 85 7.58 -10.74 19.86
N LEU A 86 6.26 -10.95 19.78
CA LEU A 86 5.39 -11.13 20.94
C LEU A 86 5.29 -12.60 21.37
N SER A 87 4.98 -12.81 22.66
CA SER A 87 4.68 -14.14 23.20
C SER A 87 3.32 -14.65 22.69
N SER A 88 3.13 -15.98 22.74
CA SER A 88 1.84 -16.61 22.38
C SER A 88 0.66 -16.00 23.15
N GLU A 89 0.83 -15.79 24.45
CA GLU A 89 -0.19 -15.18 25.32
C GLU A 89 -0.54 -13.74 24.88
N SER A 90 0.47 -12.94 24.52
CA SER A 90 0.23 -11.57 24.03
C SER A 90 -0.49 -11.56 22.68
N LEU A 91 -0.16 -12.50 21.80
CA LEU A 91 -0.84 -12.66 20.51
C LEU A 91 -2.31 -13.07 20.69
N GLU A 92 -2.62 -13.93 21.66
CA GLU A 92 -4.00 -14.30 22.01
C GLU A 92 -4.81 -13.08 22.46
N HIS A 93 -4.24 -12.21 23.30
CA HIS A 93 -4.87 -10.96 23.71
C HIS A 93 -5.13 -10.02 22.53
N ILE A 94 -4.15 -9.83 21.64
CA ILE A 94 -4.32 -9.00 20.43
C ILE A 94 -5.43 -9.58 19.53
N LEU A 95 -5.43 -10.90 19.33
CA LEU A 95 -6.43 -11.58 18.52
C LEU A 95 -7.84 -11.39 19.11
N ALA A 96 -7.99 -11.46 20.43
CA ALA A 96 -9.26 -11.21 21.10
C ALA A 96 -9.76 -9.79 20.85
N ILE A 97 -8.89 -8.77 20.93
CA ILE A 97 -9.23 -7.38 20.63
C ILE A 97 -9.69 -7.22 19.17
N VAL A 98 -8.92 -7.75 18.22
CA VAL A 98 -9.25 -7.67 16.79
C VAL A 98 -10.61 -8.33 16.49
N LYS A 99 -10.88 -9.49 17.09
CA LYS A 99 -12.18 -10.18 16.96
C LYS A 99 -13.33 -9.33 17.47
N GLY A 100 -13.20 -8.77 18.68
CA GLY A 100 -14.22 -7.89 19.25
C GLY A 100 -14.50 -6.67 18.36
N LEU A 101 -13.45 -6.02 17.84
CA LEU A 101 -13.61 -4.90 16.90
C LEU A 101 -14.27 -5.31 15.58
N ALA A 102 -13.97 -6.51 15.07
CA ALA A 102 -14.55 -7.00 13.83
C ALA A 102 -16.04 -7.34 13.96
N GLU A 103 -16.47 -7.85 15.11
CA GLU A 103 -17.89 -8.13 15.40
C GLU A 103 -18.73 -6.85 15.45
N HIS A 104 -18.17 -5.73 15.93
CA HIS A 104 -18.86 -4.43 15.95
C HIS A 104 -18.91 -3.69 14.61
N ASN A 105 -18.10 -4.11 13.62
CA ASN A 105 -17.99 -3.46 12.30
C ASN A 105 -18.66 -4.26 11.16
N ARG A 106 -19.33 -5.37 11.48
CA ARG A 106 -20.12 -6.18 10.54
C ARG A 106 -21.60 -5.85 10.67
#